data_AF-A0A060BTE0-F1
#
_entry.id   AF-A0A060BTE0-F1
#
_cell.length_a   1.000
_cell.length_b   1.000
_cell.length_c   1.000
_cell.angle_alpha   90.00
_cell.angle_beta   90.00
_cell.angle_gamma   90.00
#
_symmetry.space_group_name_H-M   'P 1'
#
loop_
_entity.id
_entity.type
_entity.pdbx_description
1 polymer ?
#
loop_
_entity_poly.entity_id
_entity_poly.type
_entity_poly.pdbx_seq_one_letter_code
_entity_poly.pdbx_strand_id
1 'polypeptide(L)'
;MLAKSVRGLADEAHREEAAAIVAAEKQSLDALAGLLGRAVDTVKIRIHGDYRLEQLLFTGKDFVIVDFEGDPRRTLGERRLMRCALRDVAGMFYSFYAAGEEGVRRHAAAHPEEARRLDGWAWTWAEAASRAFFGAYATAMGDAPVLPPRRDRLLLLKCFLLER
;
A
#
# COMPACT_ATOMS: atom_id res chain seq x y z
N MET A 1 2.28 23.94 -10.24
CA MET A 1 1.63 23.75 -11.56
C MET A 1 0.30 23.00 -11.41
N LEU A 2 0.26 21.92 -10.61
CA LEU A 2 -0.92 21.09 -10.35
C LEU A 2 -2.13 21.84 -9.76
N ALA A 3 -1.91 22.74 -8.79
CA ALA A 3 -2.99 23.54 -8.20
C ALA A 3 -3.78 24.41 -9.19
N LYS A 4 -3.18 24.81 -10.32
CA LYS A 4 -3.88 25.57 -11.38
C LYS A 4 -4.77 24.66 -12.22
N SER A 5 -4.39 23.39 -12.39
CA SER A 5 -5.15 22.40 -13.16
C SER A 5 -6.39 21.88 -12.43
N VAL A 6 -6.37 21.83 -11.08
CA VAL A 6 -7.54 21.42 -10.27
C VAL A 6 -8.77 22.30 -10.57
N ARG A 7 -8.57 23.61 -10.76
CA ARG A 7 -9.66 24.57 -11.04
C ARG A 7 -10.35 24.34 -12.39
N GLY A 8 -9.72 23.60 -13.31
CA GLY A 8 -10.26 23.30 -14.63
C GLY A 8 -11.05 21.99 -14.71
N LEU A 9 -11.10 21.19 -13.64
CA LEU A 9 -11.89 19.96 -13.60
C LEU A 9 -13.37 20.34 -13.54
N ALA A 10 -14.22 19.67 -14.33
CA ALA A 10 -15.64 20.00 -14.47
C ALA A 10 -16.49 19.47 -13.31
N ASP A 11 -16.10 18.34 -12.72
CA ASP A 11 -16.83 17.67 -11.65
C ASP A 11 -16.33 18.08 -10.26
N GLU A 12 -17.25 18.37 -9.34
CA GLU A 12 -16.94 18.83 -7.97
C GLU A 12 -16.26 17.73 -7.16
N ALA A 13 -16.73 16.48 -7.25
CA ALA A 13 -16.13 15.36 -6.52
C ALA A 13 -14.65 15.16 -6.93
N HIS A 14 -14.36 15.19 -8.24
CA HIS A 14 -12.99 15.13 -8.73
C HIS A 14 -12.15 16.37 -8.36
N ARG A 15 -12.76 17.56 -8.23
CA ARG A 15 -12.08 18.77 -7.75
C ARG A 15 -11.65 18.63 -6.29
N GLU A 16 -12.54 18.14 -5.42
CA GLU A 16 -12.26 17.93 -4.00
C GLU A 16 -11.14 16.90 -3.79
N GLU A 17 -11.21 15.76 -4.49
CA GLU A 17 -10.18 14.71 -4.44
C GLU A 17 -8.82 15.23 -4.93
N ALA A 18 -8.81 15.93 -6.07
CA ALA A 18 -7.59 16.50 -6.62
C ALA A 18 -7.00 17.60 -5.71
N ALA A 19 -7.84 18.39 -5.04
CA ALA A 19 -7.40 19.38 -4.06
C ALA A 19 -6.75 18.71 -2.84
N ALA A 20 -7.32 17.60 -2.35
CA ALA A 20 -6.74 16.82 -1.25
C ALA A 20 -5.36 16.24 -1.62
N ILE A 21 -5.20 15.72 -2.85
CA ILE A 21 -3.92 15.23 -3.36
C ILE A 21 -2.88 16.36 -3.42
N VAL A 22 -3.26 17.53 -3.97
CA VAL A 22 -2.37 18.69 -4.03
C VAL A 22 -1.99 19.18 -2.63
N ALA A 23 -2.92 19.17 -1.68
CA ALA A 23 -2.63 19.53 -0.29
C ALA A 23 -1.62 18.57 0.36
N ALA A 24 -1.63 17.29 -0.03
CA ALA A 24 -0.68 16.28 0.44
C ALA A 24 0.70 16.33 -0.25
N GLU A 25 0.87 17.12 -1.33
CA GLU A 25 2.09 17.15 -2.16
C GLU A 25 3.36 17.34 -1.31
N LYS A 26 3.38 18.34 -0.44
CA LYS A 26 4.53 18.63 0.42
C LYS A 26 4.87 17.42 1.32
N GLN A 27 3.88 16.82 1.95
CA GLN A 27 4.08 15.67 2.84
C GLN A 27 4.63 14.46 2.07
N SER A 28 4.13 14.20 0.87
CA SER A 28 4.61 13.13 0.00
C SER A 28 6.05 13.35 -0.44
N LEU A 29 6.39 14.58 -0.84
CA LEU A 29 7.76 14.96 -1.21
C LEU A 29 8.72 14.87 -0.02
N ASP A 30 8.31 15.32 1.16
CA ASP A 30 9.11 15.22 2.39
C ASP A 30 9.39 13.75 2.75
N ALA A 31 8.41 12.85 2.58
CA ALA A 31 8.61 11.43 2.79
C ALA A 31 9.63 10.82 1.82
N LEU A 32 9.56 11.16 0.53
CA LEU A 32 10.51 10.69 -0.49
C LEU A 32 11.90 11.30 -0.29
N ALA A 33 11.99 12.59 0.05
CA ALA A 33 13.25 13.26 0.37
C ALA A 33 13.96 12.61 1.56
N GLY A 34 13.21 12.05 2.52
CA GLY A 34 13.76 11.26 3.61
C GLY A 34 14.63 10.08 3.17
N LEU A 35 14.38 9.48 2.00
CA LEU A 35 15.24 8.43 1.41
C LEU A 35 16.53 8.99 0.80
N LEU A 36 16.52 10.24 0.33
CA LEU A 36 17.69 10.89 -0.25
C LEU A 36 18.62 11.43 0.84
N GLY A 37 18.08 11.79 2.00
CA GLY A 37 18.83 12.38 3.11
C GLY A 37 19.63 11.40 3.97
N ARG A 38 19.40 10.09 3.84
CA ARG A 38 20.15 9.08 4.61
C ARG A 38 20.17 7.71 3.93
N ALA A 39 21.24 6.95 4.17
CA ALA A 39 21.27 5.55 3.80
C ALA A 39 20.23 4.77 4.62
N VAL A 40 19.50 3.87 3.94
CA VAL A 40 18.60 2.90 4.56
C VAL A 40 19.29 1.54 4.62
N ASP A 41 19.23 0.90 5.79
CA ASP A 41 19.82 -0.41 5.99
C ASP A 41 18.80 -1.49 5.56
N THR A 42 19.08 -2.15 4.45
CA THR A 42 18.22 -3.21 3.91
C THR A 42 18.99 -4.12 2.98
N VAL A 43 18.65 -5.40 2.99
CA VAL A 43 19.08 -6.33 1.94
C VAL A 43 18.07 -6.36 0.81
N LYS A 44 18.55 -6.65 -0.40
CA LYS A 44 17.70 -6.83 -1.58
C LYS A 44 17.53 -8.33 -1.84
N ILE A 45 16.28 -8.77 -2.00
CA ILE A 45 15.93 -10.14 -2.36
C ILE A 45 15.08 -10.15 -3.64
N ARG A 46 14.89 -11.32 -4.24
CA ARG A 46 13.80 -11.50 -5.20
C ARG A 46 12.48 -11.43 -4.44
N ILE A 47 11.57 -10.61 -4.92
CA ILE A 47 10.24 -10.39 -4.35
C ILE A 47 9.18 -10.86 -5.34
N HIS A 48 7.93 -10.97 -4.91
CA HIS A 48 6.82 -11.21 -5.83
C HIS A 48 6.61 -9.99 -6.74
N GLY A 49 6.79 -8.77 -6.23
CA GLY A 49 6.71 -7.54 -7.01
C GLY A 49 5.29 -7.03 -7.28
N ASP A 50 4.28 -7.88 -7.06
CA ASP A 50 2.86 -7.59 -7.19
C ASP A 50 2.02 -8.29 -6.10
N TYR A 51 2.59 -8.41 -4.90
CA TYR A 51 1.99 -9.13 -3.78
C TYR A 51 0.74 -8.42 -3.22
N ARG A 52 -0.44 -9.01 -3.45
CA ARG A 52 -1.77 -8.49 -3.07
C ARG A 52 -2.72 -9.64 -2.74
N LEU A 53 -3.86 -9.36 -2.11
CA LEU A 53 -4.82 -10.39 -1.66
C LEU A 53 -5.28 -11.31 -2.78
N GLU A 54 -5.41 -10.79 -4.00
CA GLU A 54 -5.80 -11.53 -5.19
C GLU A 54 -4.81 -12.65 -5.55
N GLN A 55 -3.57 -12.56 -5.05
CA GLN A 55 -2.50 -13.52 -5.26
C GLN A 55 -2.35 -14.52 -4.12
N LEU A 56 -3.26 -14.51 -3.14
CA LEU A 56 -3.30 -15.46 -2.03
C LEU A 56 -4.49 -16.39 -2.19
N LEU A 57 -4.23 -17.69 -2.20
CA LEU A 57 -5.25 -18.73 -2.21
C LEU A 57 -5.27 -19.44 -0.85
N PHE A 58 -6.42 -19.39 -0.16
CA PHE A 58 -6.59 -20.14 1.08
C PHE A 58 -7.03 -21.58 0.79
N THR A 59 -6.22 -22.53 1.23
CA THR A 59 -6.43 -23.97 1.01
C THR A 59 -7.34 -24.63 2.06
N GLY A 60 -7.85 -23.85 3.01
CA GLY A 60 -8.56 -24.37 4.19
C GLY A 60 -7.65 -24.63 5.39
N LYS A 61 -6.34 -24.77 5.18
CA LYS A 61 -5.34 -24.95 6.25
C LYS A 61 -4.24 -23.91 6.23
N ASP A 62 -3.84 -23.47 5.03
CA ASP A 62 -2.75 -22.53 4.82
C ASP A 62 -3.00 -21.67 3.57
N PHE A 63 -2.15 -20.68 3.35
CA PHE A 63 -2.14 -19.83 2.17
C PHE A 63 -1.08 -20.28 1.16
N VAL A 64 -1.47 -20.29 -0.11
CA VAL A 64 -0.54 -20.43 -1.24
C VAL A 64 -0.44 -19.08 -1.95
N ILE A 65 0.78 -18.66 -2.22
CA ILE A 65 1.07 -17.45 -2.99
C ILE A 65 1.24 -17.87 -4.45
N VAL A 66 0.55 -17.19 -5.37
CA VAL A 66 0.58 -17.47 -6.81
C VAL A 66 1.10 -16.26 -7.60
N ASP A 67 1.23 -16.39 -8.93
CA ASP A 67 1.50 -15.29 -9.86
C ASP A 67 2.79 -14.46 -9.60
N PHE A 68 3.95 -15.15 -9.59
CA PHE A 68 5.27 -14.53 -9.44
C PHE A 68 5.78 -13.78 -10.68
N GLU A 69 4.90 -13.39 -11.62
CA GLU A 69 5.32 -12.65 -12.81
C GLU A 69 5.74 -11.21 -12.50
N GLY A 70 5.26 -10.66 -11.38
CA GLY A 70 5.48 -9.27 -10.96
C GLY A 70 4.61 -8.27 -11.70
N ASP A 71 4.83 -6.96 -11.47
CA ASP A 71 3.97 -5.90 -12.03
C ASP A 71 3.95 -5.93 -13.58
N PRO A 72 2.78 -6.18 -14.21
CA PRO A 72 2.67 -6.32 -15.66
C PRO A 72 3.06 -5.03 -16.42
N ARG A 73 3.01 -3.87 -15.75
CA ARG A 73 3.38 -2.57 -16.33
C ARG A 73 4.89 -2.37 -16.43
N ARG A 74 5.69 -3.27 -15.85
CA ARG A 74 7.16 -3.19 -15.86
C ARG A 74 7.76 -4.12 -16.91
N THR A 75 8.94 -3.78 -17.40
CA THR A 75 9.72 -4.63 -18.32
C THR A 75 10.20 -5.90 -17.62
N LEU A 76 10.48 -6.98 -18.37
CA LEU A 76 11.00 -8.23 -17.81
C LEU A 76 12.30 -8.03 -17.02
N GLY A 77 13.17 -7.13 -17.47
CA GLY A 77 14.41 -6.78 -16.76
C GLY A 77 14.10 -6.21 -15.38
N GLU A 78 13.16 -5.27 -15.30
CA GLU A 78 12.76 -4.63 -14.04
C GLU A 78 12.09 -5.60 -13.06
N ARG A 79 11.26 -6.52 -13.56
CA ARG A 79 10.57 -7.51 -12.71
C ARG A 79 11.55 -8.49 -12.04
N ARG A 80 12.72 -8.72 -12.64
CA ARG A 80 13.76 -9.62 -12.09
C ARG A 80 14.70 -8.95 -11.09
N LEU A 81 14.63 -7.63 -10.93
CA LEU A 81 15.54 -6.93 -10.05
C LEU A 81 15.25 -7.23 -8.58
N MET A 82 16.30 -7.42 -7.79
CA MET A 82 16.16 -7.57 -6.35
C MET A 82 15.75 -6.24 -5.68
N ARG A 83 14.90 -6.34 -4.66
CA ARG A 83 14.27 -5.22 -3.96
C ARG A 83 14.16 -5.49 -2.46
N CYS A 84 13.87 -4.45 -1.69
CA CYS A 84 13.51 -4.58 -0.28
C CYS A 84 12.17 -5.33 -0.15
N ALA A 85 12.10 -6.29 0.78
CA ALA A 85 10.89 -7.10 1.02
C ALA A 85 9.67 -6.27 1.46
N LEU A 86 9.90 -5.11 2.08
CA LEU A 86 8.82 -4.20 2.47
C LEU A 86 8.03 -3.65 1.27
N ARG A 87 8.52 -3.81 0.04
CA ARG A 87 7.77 -3.46 -1.18
C ARG A 87 6.56 -4.36 -1.40
N ASP A 88 6.68 -5.65 -1.09
CA ASP A 88 5.56 -6.60 -1.14
C ASP A 88 4.61 -6.35 0.04
N VAL A 89 5.15 -6.09 1.25
CA VAL A 89 4.35 -5.72 2.42
C VAL A 89 3.50 -4.47 2.15
N ALA A 90 4.06 -3.44 1.52
CA ALA A 90 3.32 -2.26 1.12
C ALA A 90 2.22 -2.57 0.09
N GLY A 91 2.45 -3.51 -0.84
CA GLY A 91 1.43 -4.01 -1.76
C GLY A 91 0.25 -4.64 -1.03
N MET A 92 0.54 -5.45 0.00
CA MET A 92 -0.50 -6.07 0.83
C MET A 92 -1.29 -5.05 1.66
N PHE A 93 -0.61 -4.06 2.25
CA PHE A 93 -1.29 -2.96 2.97
C PHE A 93 -2.25 -2.18 2.08
N TYR A 94 -1.82 -1.86 0.85
CA TYR A 94 -2.70 -1.22 -0.12
C TYR A 94 -3.88 -2.11 -0.50
N SER A 95 -3.65 -3.42 -0.66
CA SER A 95 -4.71 -4.39 -0.96
C SER A 95 -5.75 -4.50 0.17
N PHE A 96 -5.34 -4.42 1.45
CA PHE A 96 -6.28 -4.31 2.57
C PHE A 96 -7.11 -3.02 2.47
N TYR A 97 -6.47 -1.87 2.23
CA TYR A 97 -7.22 -0.62 2.07
C TYR A 97 -8.26 -0.71 0.94
N ALA A 98 -7.86 -1.18 -0.24
CA ALA A 98 -8.76 -1.35 -1.38
C ALA A 98 -9.92 -2.33 -1.10
N ALA A 99 -9.65 -3.44 -0.41
CA ALA A 99 -10.68 -4.39 -0.01
C ALA A 99 -11.67 -3.79 1.02
N GLY A 100 -11.17 -2.99 1.96
CA GLY A 100 -12.00 -2.27 2.94
C GLY A 100 -12.92 -1.25 2.26
N GLU A 101 -12.37 -0.44 1.35
CA GLU A 101 -13.13 0.53 0.54
C GLU A 101 -14.22 -0.17 -0.28
N GLU A 102 -13.88 -1.25 -0.96
CA GLU A 102 -14.85 -2.03 -1.75
C GLU A 102 -15.94 -2.65 -0.88
N GLY A 103 -15.59 -3.13 0.32
CA GLY A 103 -16.56 -3.65 1.29
C GLY A 103 -17.54 -2.58 1.76
N VAL A 104 -17.03 -1.41 2.15
CA VAL A 104 -17.86 -0.25 2.54
C VAL A 104 -18.76 0.19 1.39
N ARG A 105 -18.21 0.32 0.18
CA ARG A 105 -18.96 0.72 -1.02
C ARG A 105 -20.11 -0.24 -1.33
N ARG A 106 -19.85 -1.55 -1.29
CA ARG A 106 -20.88 -2.58 -1.52
C ARG A 106 -21.98 -2.54 -0.45
N HIS A 107 -21.61 -2.40 0.81
CA HIS A 107 -22.57 -2.32 1.91
C HIS A 107 -23.42 -1.06 1.80
N ALA A 108 -22.81 0.11 1.58
CA ALA A 108 -23.53 1.37 1.42
C ALA A 108 -24.48 1.36 0.20
N ALA A 109 -24.12 0.67 -0.89
CA ALA A 109 -24.99 0.50 -2.03
C ALA A 109 -26.22 -0.39 -1.74
N ALA A 110 -26.07 -1.41 -0.87
CA ALA A 110 -27.16 -2.28 -0.44
C ALA A 110 -28.01 -1.66 0.69
N HIS A 111 -27.40 -0.79 1.51
CA HIS A 111 -27.98 -0.16 2.70
C HIS A 111 -27.69 1.35 2.73
N PRO A 112 -28.31 2.17 1.86
CA PRO A 112 -28.01 3.60 1.75
C PRO A 112 -28.23 4.38 3.05
N GLU A 113 -29.16 3.94 3.91
CA GLU A 113 -29.43 4.51 5.22
C GLU A 113 -28.25 4.37 6.21
N GLU A 114 -27.39 3.37 5.99
CA GLU A 114 -26.22 3.12 6.83
C GLU A 114 -24.94 3.80 6.30
N ALA A 115 -24.97 4.39 5.09
CA ALA A 115 -23.77 4.91 4.42
C ALA A 115 -22.93 5.84 5.31
N ARG A 116 -23.56 6.83 5.96
CA ARG A 116 -22.87 7.75 6.88
C ARG A 116 -22.26 7.07 8.10
N ARG A 117 -22.84 5.95 8.55
CA ARG A 117 -22.30 5.18 9.69
C ARG A 117 -21.02 4.45 9.31
N LEU A 118 -20.81 4.20 8.01
CA LEU A 118 -19.66 3.52 7.46
C LEU A 118 -18.46 4.46 7.19
N ASP A 119 -18.63 5.77 7.33
CA ASP A 119 -17.55 6.74 7.14
C ASP A 119 -16.32 6.37 7.98
N GLY A 120 -15.17 6.19 7.32
CA GLY A 120 -13.89 5.84 7.96
C GLY A 120 -13.71 4.38 8.37
N TRP A 121 -14.71 3.51 8.20
CA TRP A 121 -14.59 2.09 8.56
C TRP A 121 -13.60 1.33 7.69
N ALA A 122 -13.50 1.66 6.41
CA ALA A 122 -12.53 1.05 5.50
C ALA A 122 -11.09 1.26 6.01
N TRP A 123 -10.74 2.50 6.38
CA TRP A 123 -9.44 2.81 6.97
C TRP A 123 -9.21 2.06 8.29
N THR A 124 -10.19 2.09 9.20
CA THR A 124 -10.11 1.42 10.50
C THR A 124 -9.86 -0.08 10.36
N TRP A 125 -10.58 -0.72 9.44
CA TRP A 125 -10.39 -2.14 9.14
C TRP A 125 -9.02 -2.41 8.52
N ALA A 126 -8.60 -1.61 7.53
CA ALA A 126 -7.33 -1.76 6.86
C ALA A 126 -6.14 -1.57 7.80
N GLU A 127 -6.23 -0.63 8.76
CA GLU A 127 -5.21 -0.45 9.80
C GLU A 127 -5.11 -1.71 10.68
N ALA A 128 -6.25 -2.23 11.15
CA ALA A 128 -6.28 -3.42 11.99
C ALA A 128 -5.71 -4.66 11.25
N ALA A 129 -6.11 -4.87 10.00
CA ALA A 129 -5.60 -5.96 9.16
C ALA A 129 -4.09 -5.82 8.91
N SER A 130 -3.64 -4.60 8.56
CA SER A 130 -2.22 -4.31 8.33
C SER A 130 -1.36 -4.53 9.57
N ARG A 131 -1.87 -4.15 10.75
CA ARG A 131 -1.19 -4.38 12.04
C ARG A 131 -1.08 -5.87 12.38
N ALA A 132 -2.17 -6.63 12.20
CA ALA A 132 -2.17 -8.07 12.42
C ALA A 132 -1.19 -8.77 11.46
N PHE A 133 -1.28 -8.45 10.16
CA PHE A 133 -0.41 -8.99 9.12
C PHE A 133 1.06 -8.67 9.40
N PHE A 134 1.40 -7.40 9.65
CA PHE A 134 2.78 -6.99 9.86
C PHE A 134 3.36 -7.52 11.17
N GLY A 135 2.52 -7.63 12.22
CA GLY A 135 2.90 -8.29 13.46
C GLY A 135 3.34 -9.74 13.21
N ALA A 136 2.49 -10.52 12.55
CA ALA A 136 2.81 -11.91 12.18
C ALA A 136 4.02 -12.01 11.25
N TYR A 137 4.12 -11.12 10.25
CA TYR A 137 5.26 -11.05 9.33
C TYR A 137 6.56 -10.78 10.10
N ALA A 138 6.58 -9.79 10.99
CA ALA A 138 7.76 -9.46 11.78
C ALA A 138 8.15 -10.60 12.73
N THR A 139 7.19 -11.27 13.35
CA THR A 139 7.44 -12.47 14.17
C THR A 139 8.03 -13.60 13.35
N ALA A 140 7.48 -13.88 12.16
CA ALA A 140 7.97 -14.94 11.28
C ALA A 140 9.38 -14.66 10.74
N MET A 141 9.73 -13.40 10.49
CA MET A 141 11.08 -13.01 10.06
C MET A 141 12.10 -13.08 11.19
N GLY A 142 11.71 -12.86 12.45
CA GLY A 142 12.63 -12.82 13.59
C GLY A 142 13.79 -11.85 13.33
N ASP A 143 15.02 -12.35 13.46
CA ASP A 143 16.25 -11.58 13.22
C ASP A 143 16.75 -11.67 11.77
N ALA A 144 15.95 -12.18 10.84
CA ALA A 144 16.35 -12.30 9.45
C ALA A 144 16.65 -10.91 8.85
N PRO A 145 17.79 -10.72 8.17
CA PRO A 145 18.23 -9.42 7.65
C PRO A 145 17.32 -8.86 6.54
N VAL A 146 16.41 -9.70 6.01
CA VAL A 146 15.39 -9.35 5.02
C VAL A 146 14.40 -8.29 5.55
N LEU A 147 14.15 -8.27 6.86
CA LEU A 147 13.34 -7.25 7.50
C LEU A 147 14.26 -6.11 7.97
N PRO A 148 14.17 -4.89 7.39
CA PRO A 148 15.01 -3.76 7.78
C PRO A 148 14.95 -3.45 9.28
N PRO A 149 15.97 -2.81 9.85
CA PRO A 149 15.93 -2.34 11.24
C PRO A 149 14.72 -1.45 11.50
N ARG A 150 14.19 -1.48 12.74
CA ARG A 150 12.94 -0.77 13.11
C ARG A 150 12.95 0.72 12.75
N ARG A 151 14.12 1.37 12.86
CA ARG A 151 14.35 2.79 12.50
C ARG A 151 14.09 3.11 11.01
N ASP A 152 14.16 2.12 10.12
CA ASP A 152 14.07 2.31 8.66
C ASP A 152 12.72 1.87 8.08
N ARG A 153 12.00 0.99 8.77
CA ARG A 153 10.74 0.39 8.29
C ARG A 153 9.69 1.42 7.92
N LEU A 154 9.45 2.43 8.78
CA LEU A 154 8.39 3.41 8.56
C LEU A 154 8.66 4.27 7.32
N LEU A 155 9.91 4.71 7.13
CA LEU A 155 10.31 5.49 5.97
C LEU A 155 10.13 4.66 4.70
N LEU A 156 10.66 3.43 4.68
CA LEU A 156 10.54 2.51 3.54
C LEU A 156 9.08 2.21 3.19
N LEU A 157 8.24 1.89 4.18
CA LEU A 157 6.83 1.60 3.97
C LEU A 157 6.07 2.82 3.43
N LYS A 158 6.30 4.01 3.98
CA LYS A 158 5.70 5.25 3.45
C LYS A 158 6.05 5.46 1.99
N CYS A 159 7.33 5.33 1.63
CA CYS A 159 7.76 5.51 0.25
C CYS A 159 7.19 4.46 -0.69
N PHE A 160 7.17 3.18 -0.29
CA PHE A 160 6.61 2.12 -1.13
C PHE A 160 5.08 2.20 -1.25
N LEU A 161 4.38 2.73 -0.25
CA LEU A 161 2.94 3.01 -0.35
C LEU A 161 2.65 4.19 -1.28
N LEU A 162 3.47 5.25 -1.26
CA LEU A 162 3.34 6.38 -2.19
C LEU A 162 3.58 6.00 -3.65
N GLU A 163 4.28 4.90 -3.93
CA GLU A 163 4.45 4.37 -5.28
C GLU A 163 3.24 3.56 -5.81
N ARG A 164 2.22 3.30 -4.98
CA ARG A 164 1.06 2.46 -5.33
C ARG A 164 -0.10 3.27 -5.86
#